data_AF-A0A2E5BN39-F1
#
_entry.id   AF-A0A2E5BN39-F1
#
_cell.length_a   1.000
_cell.length_b   1.000
_cell.length_c   1.000
_cell.angle_alpha   90.00
_cell.angle_beta   90.00
_cell.angle_gamma   90.00
#
_symmetry.space_group_name_H-M   'P 1'
#
loop_
_entity.id
_entity.type
_entity.pdbx_description
1 polymer ?
#
loop_
_entity_poly.entity_id
_entity_poly.type
_entity_poly.pdbx_seq_one_letter_code
_entity_poly.pdbx_strand_id
1 'polypeptide(L)' 'MRDLAKTISFAVLHFGVGFGVTYLLTGSVAVATGVALIEPAVNTVVFFFHERAWTHIPSSLAAT' A
#
# COMPACT_ATOMS: atom_id res chain seq x y z
N MET A 1 9.13 -22.74 -2.74
CA MET A 1 8.89 -22.17 -4.09
C MET A 1 7.45 -21.67 -4.31
N ARG A 2 6.43 -22.36 -3.78
CA ARG A 2 5.00 -21.97 -3.94
C ARG A 2 4.65 -20.61 -3.33
N ASP A 3 5.30 -20.22 -2.24
CA ASP A 3 5.01 -18.95 -1.55
C ASP A 3 5.65 -17.73 -2.23
N LEU A 4 6.89 -17.85 -2.73
CA LEU A 4 7.50 -16.79 -3.54
C LEU A 4 6.67 -16.52 -4.82
N ALA A 5 6.18 -17.56 -5.46
CA ALA A 5 5.30 -17.42 -6.62
C ALA A 5 4.00 -16.69 -6.28
N LYS A 6 3.39 -16.96 -5.12
CA LYS A 6 2.20 -16.23 -4.65
C LYS A 6 2.50 -14.76 -4.38
N THR A 7 3.62 -14.47 -3.72
CA THR A 7 4.02 -13.08 -3.43
C THR A 7 4.22 -12.29 -4.72
N ILE A 8 4.89 -12.89 -5.70
CA ILE A 8 5.11 -12.25 -7.01
C ILE A 8 3.78 -12.09 -7.75
N SER A 9 2.93 -13.12 -7.81
CA SER A 9 1.61 -13.03 -8.46
C SER A 9 0.73 -11.96 -7.83
N PHE A 10 0.75 -11.82 -6.50
CA PHE A 10 0.03 -10.77 -5.81
C PHE A 10 0.59 -9.38 -6.14
N ALA A 11 1.91 -9.22 -6.15
CA ALA A 11 2.54 -7.96 -6.53
C ALA A 11 2.17 -7.54 -7.98
N VAL A 12 2.25 -8.47 -8.93
CA VAL A 12 1.88 -8.21 -10.33
C VAL A 12 0.41 -7.79 -10.46
N LEU A 13 -0.50 -8.47 -9.76
CA LEU A 13 -1.91 -8.08 -9.74
C LEU A 13 -2.12 -6.70 -9.14
N HIS A 14 -1.48 -6.39 -8.01
CA HIS A 14 -1.59 -5.10 -7.35
C HIS A 14 -1.13 -3.95 -8.25
N PHE A 15 0.09 -4.04 -8.80
CA PHE A 15 0.60 -3.03 -9.73
C PHE A 15 -0.20 -2.98 -11.03
N GLY A 16 -0.64 -4.13 -11.56
CA GLY A 16 -1.42 -4.20 -12.80
C GLY A 16 -2.80 -3.55 -12.66
N VAL A 17 -3.49 -3.78 -11.54
CA VAL A 17 -4.79 -3.15 -11.27
C VAL A 17 -4.62 -1.66 -11.01
N GLY A 18 -3.67 -1.25 -10.16
CA GLY A 18 -3.40 0.16 -9.86
C GLY A 18 -3.03 0.95 -11.13
N PHE A 19 -2.13 0.39 -11.95
CA PHE A 19 -1.78 0.95 -13.25
C PHE A 19 -2.99 0.99 -14.18
N GLY A 20 -3.70 -0.13 -14.35
CA GLY A 20 -4.82 -0.24 -15.28
C GLY A 20 -5.96 0.73 -14.96
N VAL A 21 -6.38 0.82 -13.70
CA VAL A 21 -7.42 1.75 -13.25
C VAL A 21 -6.98 3.20 -13.46
N THR A 22 -5.76 3.54 -13.04
CA THR A 22 -5.25 4.92 -13.19
C THR A 22 -5.11 5.29 -14.67
N TYR A 23 -4.61 4.37 -15.50
CA TYR A 23 -4.47 4.58 -16.94
C TYR A 23 -5.83 4.72 -17.63
N LEU A 24 -6.82 3.90 -17.27
CA LEU A 24 -8.19 4.02 -17.82
C LEU A 24 -8.84 5.35 -17.47
N LEU A 25 -8.56 5.90 -16.28
CA LEU A 25 -9.13 7.17 -15.84
C LEU A 25 -8.40 8.39 -16.40
N THR A 26 -7.08 8.32 -16.57
CA THR A 26 -6.24 9.48 -16.93
C THR A 26 -5.74 9.47 -18.37
N GLY A 27 -5.72 8.30 -19.03
CA GLY A 27 -5.10 8.08 -20.33
C GLY A 27 -3.57 8.24 -20.35
N SER A 28 -2.92 8.46 -19.19
CA SER A 28 -1.49 8.76 -19.10
C SER A 28 -0.71 7.63 -18.45
N VAL A 29 0.22 7.05 -19.21
CA VAL A 29 1.14 6.02 -18.70
C VAL A 29 2.01 6.56 -17.57
N ALA A 30 2.47 7.80 -17.67
CA ALA A 30 3.34 8.43 -16.66
C ALA A 30 2.61 8.61 -15.32
N VAL A 31 1.33 8.99 -15.36
CA VAL A 31 0.52 9.11 -14.14
C VAL A 31 0.22 7.73 -13.56
N ALA A 32 -0.10 6.75 -14.41
CA ALA A 32 -0.39 5.39 -13.96
C ALA A 32 0.80 4.70 -13.29
N THR A 33 2.00 4.79 -13.85
CA THR A 33 3.22 4.28 -13.20
C THR A 33 3.58 5.09 -11.95
N GLY A 34 3.38 6.41 -11.98
CA GLY A 34 3.59 7.27 -10.82
C GLY A 34 2.72 6.84 -9.64
N VAL A 35 1.41 6.67 -9.85
CA VAL A 35 0.47 6.23 -8.80
C VAL A 35 0.82 4.84 -8.29
N ALA A 36 1.13 3.91 -9.19
CA ALA A 36 1.51 2.54 -8.82
C ALA A 36 2.72 2.47 -7.87
N LEU A 37 3.64 3.44 -7.94
CA LEU A 37 4.80 3.54 -7.03
C LEU A 37 4.51 4.41 -5.80
N ILE A 38 3.70 5.46 -5.94
CA ILE A 38 3.42 6.40 -4.86
C ILE A 38 2.53 5.74 -3.79
N GLU A 39 1.62 4.85 -4.19
CA GLU A 39 0.71 4.14 -3.28
C GLU A 39 1.46 3.40 -2.15
N PRO A 40 2.40 2.46 -2.43
CA PRO A 40 3.14 1.77 -1.37
C PRO A 40 4.04 2.71 -0.54
N ALA A 41 4.58 3.77 -1.15
CA ALA A 41 5.40 4.76 -0.44
C ALA A 41 4.55 5.54 0.58
N VAL A 42 3.41 6.08 0.13
CA VAL A 42 2.47 6.79 1.01
C VAL A 42 1.90 5.87 2.07
N ASN A 43 1.55 4.63 1.73
CA ASN A 43 1.06 3.66 2.70
C ASN A 43 2.09 3.40 3.81
N THR A 44 3.37 3.28 3.47
CA THR A 44 4.45 3.12 4.46
C THR A 44 4.55 4.34 5.38
N VAL A 45 4.51 5.55 4.82
CA VAL A 45 4.58 6.81 5.59
C VAL A 45 3.36 6.96 6.51
N VAL A 46 2.16 6.72 5.99
CA VAL A 46 0.91 6.78 6.76
C VAL A 46 0.93 5.74 7.87
N PHE A 47 1.37 4.51 7.59
CA PHE A 47 1.46 3.45 8.59
C PHE A 47 2.43 3.82 9.72
N PHE A 48 3.58 4.41 9.39
CA PHE A 48 4.53 4.91 10.39
C PHE A 48 3.89 5.96 11.33
N PHE A 49 3.16 6.93 10.77
CA PHE A 49 2.45 7.92 11.58
C PHE A 49 1.28 7.30 12.35
N HIS A 50 0.58 6.34 11.77
CA HIS A 50 -0.53 5.62 12.40
C HIS A 50 -0.05 4.86 13.64
N GLU A 51 1.04 4.10 13.53
CA GLU A 51 1.65 3.44 14.69
C GLU A 51 2.04 4.45 15.75
N ARG A 52 2.73 5.52 15.36
CA ARG A 52 3.18 6.56 16.29
C ARG A 52 2.03 7.27 17.01
N ALA A 53 0.90 7.49 16.34
CA ALA A 53 -0.31 8.04 16.94
C ALA A 53 -0.92 7.07 17.97
N TRP A 54 -0.87 5.77 17.69
CA TRP A 54 -1.41 4.75 18.59
C TRP A 54 -0.51 4.44 19.80
N THR A 55 0.80 4.64 19.69
CA THR A 55 1.76 4.48 20.81
C THR A 55 1.48 5.45 21.97
N HIS A 56 0.77 6.56 21.72
CA HIS A 56 0.37 7.53 22.73
C HIS A 56 -0.97 7.23 23.41
N ILE A 57 -1.65 6.14 23.05
CA ILE A 57 -2.83 5.66 23.76
C ILE A 57 -2.35 4.75 24.89
N PRO A 58 -2.38 5.19 26.17
CA PRO A 58 -1.97 4.35 27.28
C PRO A 58 -2.90 3.14 27.37
N SER A 59 -2.35 1.95 27.12
CA SER A 59 -2.99 0.63 27.27
C SER A 59 -3.31 0.26 28.74
N SER A 60 -3.39 1.24 29.64
CA SER A 60 -3.63 1.04 31.07
C SER A 60 -5.06 0.59 31.42
N LEU A 61 -5.99 0.56 30.46
CA LEU A 61 -7.37 0.14 30.67
C LEU A 61 -7.66 -1.31 30.22
N ALA A 62 -6.66 -2.07 29.74
CA ALA A 62 -6.86 -3.45 29.28
C ALA A 62 -6.56 -4.52 30.37
N ALA A 63 -6.24 -4.11 31.60
CA ALA A 63 -5.81 -5.01 32.68
C ALA A 63 -6.50 -4.74 34.04
N THR A 64 -7.77 -4.35 34.03
CA THR A 64 -8.67 -4.35 35.21
C THR A 64 -9.96 -5.07 34.87
#